data_AF-A0A2W5G7Y7-F1
#
_entry.id   AF-A0A2W5G7Y7-F1
#
_cell.length_a   1.000
_cell.length_b   1.000
_cell.length_c   1.000
_cell.angle_alpha   90.00
_cell.angle_beta   90.00
_cell.angle_gamma   90.00
#
_symmetry.space_group_name_H-M   'P 1'
#
loop_
_entity.id
_entity.type
_entity.pdbx_description
1 polymer ?
#
loop_
_entity_poly.entity_id
_entity_poly.type
_entity_poly.pdbx_seq_one_letter_code
_entity_poly.pdbx_strand_id
1 'polypeptide(L)'
;MKLIDNILYIEGSEFIKTDKNPDGLIPKNNWDNIRKGKGFGKDISIIGRGGNGNEVLIEFESLPPVYQSLVQERLCNGADPYQYAAKQPLRDMVKPDPKARQFFENYELPNGDQLSDEYKLHWSNGAAILNAFAALLADKRKLKKDWNISIGDFWKLATELVKDAYIMRRFPHSLPSSERHLKPRFNAFVKD
;
A
#
# COMPACT_ATOMS: atom_id res chain seq x y z
N MET A 1 -0.20 0.98 -8.33
CA MET A 1 -0.46 2.11 -9.27
C MET A 1 0.76 3.00 -9.26
N LYS A 2 1.09 3.66 -10.37
CA LYS A 2 2.28 4.50 -10.50
C LYS A 2 2.00 5.76 -11.30
N LEU A 3 2.59 6.87 -10.88
CA LEU A 3 2.67 8.09 -11.67
C LEU A 3 4.04 8.17 -12.32
N ILE A 4 4.10 8.21 -13.64
CA ILE A 4 5.33 8.34 -14.44
C ILE A 4 5.07 9.45 -15.45
N ASP A 5 5.88 10.50 -15.44
CA ASP A 5 5.75 11.67 -16.32
C ASP A 5 4.33 12.26 -16.37
N ASN A 6 3.68 12.37 -15.19
CA ASN A 6 2.29 12.81 -14.99
C ASN A 6 1.22 11.91 -15.63
N ILE A 7 1.58 10.75 -16.17
CA ILE A 7 0.64 9.74 -16.64
C ILE A 7 0.41 8.72 -15.53
N LEU A 8 -0.87 8.44 -15.26
CA LEU A 8 -1.28 7.44 -14.29
C LEU A 8 -1.31 6.05 -14.93
N TYR A 9 -0.55 5.14 -14.33
CA TYR A 9 -0.53 3.73 -14.69
C TYR A 9 -1.07 2.86 -13.57
N ILE A 10 -1.86 1.86 -13.93
CA ILE A 10 -2.27 0.76 -13.06
C ILE A 10 -1.35 -0.42 -13.32
N GLU A 11 -0.91 -1.07 -12.26
CA GLU A 11 -0.10 -2.27 -12.39
C GLU A 11 -1.01 -3.44 -12.78
N GLY A 12 -0.56 -4.28 -13.72
CA GLY A 12 -1.29 -5.48 -14.12
C GLY A 12 -1.55 -6.42 -12.94
N SER A 13 -0.68 -6.39 -11.92
CA SER A 13 -0.84 -7.12 -10.65
C SER A 13 -2.09 -6.69 -9.89
N GLU A 14 -2.51 -5.41 -9.98
CA GLU A 14 -3.71 -4.85 -9.34
C GLU A 14 -4.96 -5.00 -10.23
N PHE A 15 -4.77 -4.87 -11.55
CA PHE A 15 -5.88 -4.87 -12.52
C PHE A 15 -6.41 -6.26 -12.83
N ILE A 16 -5.56 -7.28 -12.84
CA ILE A 16 -5.88 -8.61 -13.35
C ILE A 16 -6.11 -9.58 -12.19
N LYS A 17 -7.26 -10.26 -12.22
CA LYS A 17 -7.57 -11.33 -11.27
C LYS A 17 -6.70 -12.56 -11.56
N THR A 18 -5.95 -12.99 -10.55
CA THR A 18 -5.07 -14.17 -10.59
C THR A 18 -5.19 -14.96 -9.28
N ASP A 19 -4.64 -16.16 -9.21
CA ASP A 19 -4.60 -16.93 -7.95
C ASP A 19 -3.84 -16.19 -6.85
N LYS A 20 -2.87 -15.36 -7.23
CA LYS A 20 -2.08 -14.51 -6.31
C LYS A 20 -2.77 -13.18 -5.96
N ASN A 21 -3.74 -12.76 -6.76
CA ASN A 21 -4.57 -11.59 -6.52
C ASN A 21 -6.04 -11.90 -6.89
N PRO A 22 -6.79 -12.57 -6.00
CA PRO A 22 -8.18 -12.92 -6.27
C PRO A 22 -9.11 -11.70 -6.37
N ASP A 23 -8.64 -10.54 -5.92
CA ASP A 23 -9.38 -9.26 -5.91
C ASP A 23 -9.12 -8.40 -7.16
N GLY A 24 -8.38 -8.90 -8.15
CA GLY A 24 -8.15 -8.16 -9.40
C GLY A 24 -9.46 -7.78 -10.10
N LEU A 25 -9.46 -6.62 -10.76
CA LEU A 25 -10.67 -5.99 -11.31
C LEU A 25 -11.30 -6.78 -12.44
N ILE A 26 -10.48 -7.37 -13.32
CA ILE A 26 -10.97 -8.12 -14.47
C ILE A 26 -10.46 -9.56 -14.48
N PRO A 27 -11.25 -10.53 -14.99
CA PRO A 27 -10.77 -11.89 -15.17
C PRO A 27 -9.58 -11.97 -16.14
N LYS A 28 -8.64 -12.89 -15.89
CA LYS A 28 -7.48 -13.12 -16.76
C LYS A 28 -7.86 -13.34 -18.24
N ASN A 29 -8.92 -14.09 -18.51
CA ASN A 29 -9.38 -14.32 -19.89
C ASN A 29 -9.76 -13.02 -20.62
N ASN A 30 -10.34 -12.06 -19.90
CA ASN A 30 -10.70 -10.77 -20.47
C ASN A 30 -9.45 -9.94 -20.77
N TRP A 31 -8.48 -9.96 -19.86
CA TRP A 31 -7.15 -9.36 -20.07
C TRP A 31 -6.41 -9.95 -21.28
N ASP A 32 -6.46 -11.28 -21.45
CA ASP A 32 -5.83 -11.95 -22.58
C ASP A 32 -6.47 -11.56 -23.93
N ASN A 33 -7.77 -11.26 -23.94
CA ASN A 33 -8.46 -10.74 -25.13
C ASN A 33 -8.01 -9.31 -25.45
N ILE A 34 -7.95 -8.44 -24.44
CA ILE A 34 -7.43 -7.07 -24.56
C ILE A 34 -6.02 -7.09 -25.17
N ARG A 35 -5.11 -7.93 -24.65
CA ARG A 35 -3.74 -8.07 -25.18
C ARG A 35 -3.68 -8.58 -26.61
N LYS A 36 -4.70 -9.30 -27.08
CA LYS A 36 -4.80 -9.78 -28.47
C LYS A 36 -5.48 -8.76 -29.39
N GLY A 37 -5.78 -7.55 -28.91
CA GLY A 37 -6.51 -6.52 -29.65
C GLY A 37 -7.97 -6.90 -29.91
N LYS A 38 -8.56 -7.71 -29.03
CA LYS A 38 -9.92 -8.25 -29.19
C LYS A 38 -10.85 -7.77 -28.08
N GLY A 39 -12.12 -7.59 -28.44
CA GLY A 39 -13.19 -7.31 -27.49
C GLY A 39 -13.15 -5.89 -26.92
N PHE A 40 -13.81 -5.71 -25.79
CA PHE A 40 -13.90 -4.44 -25.08
C PHE A 40 -12.55 -4.10 -24.42
N GLY A 41 -12.04 -2.88 -24.68
CA GLY A 41 -10.72 -2.45 -24.20
C GLY A 41 -9.55 -2.78 -25.13
N LYS A 42 -9.80 -3.16 -26.39
CA LYS A 42 -8.74 -3.43 -27.38
C LYS A 42 -7.79 -2.25 -27.63
N ASP A 43 -8.22 -1.02 -27.36
CA ASP A 43 -7.48 0.22 -27.61
C ASP A 43 -6.73 0.71 -26.35
N ILE A 44 -6.70 -0.09 -25.27
CA ILE A 44 -5.99 0.23 -24.04
C ILE A 44 -4.48 0.30 -24.31
N SER A 45 -3.85 1.37 -23.85
CA SER A 45 -2.40 1.60 -23.90
C SER A 45 -1.73 0.82 -22.76
N ILE A 46 -0.76 -0.02 -23.14
CA ILE A 46 -0.07 -0.95 -22.25
C ILE A 46 1.43 -0.83 -22.47
N ILE A 47 2.16 -0.62 -21.37
CA ILE A 47 3.62 -0.63 -21.34
C ILE A 47 4.11 -1.89 -20.62
N GLY A 48 5.10 -2.55 -21.21
CA GLY A 48 5.70 -3.77 -20.65
C GLY A 48 5.00 -5.05 -21.13
N ARG A 49 5.78 -6.14 -21.18
CA ARG A 49 5.30 -7.45 -21.66
C ARG A 49 4.79 -8.37 -20.54
N GLY A 50 5.18 -8.08 -19.29
CA GLY A 50 5.00 -8.95 -18.13
C GLY A 50 5.96 -10.16 -18.12
N GLY A 51 6.21 -10.72 -16.94
CA GLY A 51 7.03 -11.94 -16.75
C GLY A 51 8.50 -11.66 -16.39
N ASN A 52 9.18 -12.64 -15.79
CA ASN A 52 10.56 -12.52 -15.27
C ASN A 52 10.81 -11.28 -14.39
N GLY A 53 9.84 -10.93 -13.54
CA GLY A 53 9.91 -9.74 -12.68
C GLY A 53 9.55 -8.42 -13.37
N ASN A 54 9.29 -8.42 -14.68
CA ASN A 54 8.80 -7.25 -15.38
C ASN A 54 7.30 -7.04 -15.11
N GLU A 55 6.96 -5.80 -14.77
CA GLU A 55 5.59 -5.38 -14.53
C GLU A 55 4.92 -4.94 -15.82
N VAL A 56 3.59 -5.11 -15.88
CA VAL A 56 2.75 -4.52 -16.92
C VAL A 56 2.15 -3.26 -16.35
N LEU A 57 2.24 -2.16 -17.08
CA LEU A 57 1.64 -0.88 -16.74
C LEU A 57 0.55 -0.55 -17.74
N ILE A 58 -0.64 -0.26 -17.23
CA ILE A 58 -1.84 0.02 -18.02
C ILE A 58 -2.20 1.48 -17.83
N GLU A 59 -2.22 2.27 -18.90
CA GLU A 59 -2.50 3.70 -18.82
C GLU A 59 -3.97 3.93 -18.45
N PHE A 60 -4.21 4.62 -17.34
CA PHE A 60 -5.56 4.81 -16.78
C PHE A 60 -6.49 5.55 -17.76
N GLU A 61 -5.99 6.59 -18.42
CA GLU A 61 -6.79 7.40 -19.36
C GLU A 61 -7.19 6.61 -20.61
N SER A 62 -6.45 5.56 -20.97
CA SER A 62 -6.79 4.68 -22.10
C SER A 62 -7.86 3.64 -21.77
N LEU A 63 -8.22 3.50 -20.50
CA LEU A 63 -9.23 2.53 -20.07
C LEU A 63 -10.63 2.96 -20.52
N PRO A 64 -11.46 2.02 -20.96
CA PRO A 64 -12.88 2.28 -21.12
C PRO A 64 -13.52 2.81 -19.82
N PRO A 65 -14.56 3.67 -19.88
CA PRO A 65 -15.14 4.31 -18.70
C PRO A 65 -15.56 3.34 -17.59
N VAL A 66 -16.10 2.17 -17.96
CA VAL A 66 -16.46 1.11 -17.01
C VAL A 66 -15.26 0.67 -16.16
N TYR A 67 -14.08 0.55 -16.76
CA TYR A 67 -12.87 0.16 -16.04
C TYR A 67 -12.28 1.31 -15.24
N GLN A 68 -12.36 2.55 -15.72
CA GLN A 68 -11.99 3.72 -14.92
C GLN A 68 -12.82 3.80 -13.63
N SER A 69 -14.14 3.61 -13.72
CA SER A 69 -15.02 3.59 -12.55
C SER A 69 -14.68 2.45 -11.60
N LEU A 70 -14.43 1.23 -12.10
CA LEU A 70 -14.03 0.11 -11.25
C LEU A 70 -12.71 0.37 -10.51
N VAL A 71 -11.76 1.04 -11.16
CA VAL A 71 -10.48 1.43 -10.55
C VAL A 71 -10.71 2.40 -9.42
N GLN A 72 -11.49 3.46 -9.67
CA GLN A 72 -11.82 4.45 -8.66
C GLN A 72 -12.53 3.81 -7.46
N GLU A 73 -13.55 2.98 -7.70
CA GLU A 73 -14.33 2.35 -6.64
C GLU A 73 -13.52 1.32 -5.84
N ARG A 74 -12.82 0.40 -6.51
CA ARG A 74 -12.25 -0.78 -5.85
C ARG A 74 -10.78 -0.65 -5.47
N LEU A 75 -9.99 0.10 -6.24
CA LEU A 75 -8.59 0.30 -5.91
C LEU A 75 -8.38 1.58 -5.11
N CYS A 76 -9.10 2.66 -5.46
CA CYS A 76 -8.97 3.96 -4.80
C CYS A 76 -10.00 4.19 -3.67
N ASN A 77 -10.91 3.25 -3.43
CA ASN A 77 -11.97 3.37 -2.42
C ASN A 77 -12.83 4.63 -2.62
N GLY A 78 -13.19 4.92 -3.86
CA GLY A 78 -13.97 6.09 -4.29
C GLY A 78 -13.16 7.39 -4.43
N ALA A 79 -11.90 7.43 -3.96
CA ALA A 79 -11.05 8.60 -4.08
C ALA A 79 -10.52 8.81 -5.51
N ASP A 80 -10.09 10.02 -5.81
CA ASP A 80 -9.43 10.35 -7.08
C ASP A 80 -8.19 9.46 -7.33
N PRO A 81 -8.07 8.79 -8.50
CA PRO A 81 -6.95 7.90 -8.79
C PRO A 81 -5.57 8.55 -8.80
N TYR A 82 -5.46 9.81 -9.23
CA TYR A 82 -4.18 10.52 -9.23
C TYR A 82 -3.74 10.84 -7.81
N GLN A 83 -4.65 11.32 -6.97
CA GLN A 83 -4.38 11.53 -5.54
C GLN A 83 -4.04 10.22 -4.83
N TYR A 84 -4.72 9.12 -5.16
CA TYR A 84 -4.42 7.81 -4.62
C TYR A 84 -3.02 7.33 -5.01
N ALA A 85 -2.63 7.51 -6.29
CA ALA A 85 -1.32 7.12 -6.78
C ALA A 85 -0.19 7.99 -6.22
N ALA A 86 -0.45 9.27 -5.97
CA ALA A 86 0.52 10.17 -5.31
C ALA A 86 0.92 9.70 -3.90
N LYS A 87 0.07 8.91 -3.23
CA LYS A 87 0.37 8.31 -1.91
C LYS A 87 1.12 6.98 -1.99
N GLN A 88 1.34 6.41 -3.17
CA GLN A 88 2.02 5.12 -3.34
C GLN A 88 3.44 5.08 -2.75
N PRO A 89 4.30 6.10 -2.96
CA PRO A 89 5.62 6.12 -2.34
C PRO A 89 5.59 5.98 -0.82
N LEU A 90 4.55 6.52 -0.17
CA LEU A 90 4.37 6.42 1.28
C LEU A 90 3.94 5.00 1.70
N ARG A 91 3.08 4.34 0.91
CA ARG A 91 2.65 2.96 1.15
C ARG A 91 3.80 1.96 0.96
N ASP A 92 4.64 2.16 -0.05
CA ASP A 92 5.76 1.28 -0.40
C ASP A 92 6.88 1.20 0.65
N MET A 93 6.90 2.16 1.58
CA MET A 93 7.83 2.12 2.71
C MET A 93 7.46 1.07 3.74
N VAL A 94 6.15 0.75 3.85
CA VAL A 94 5.69 -0.27 4.79
C VAL A 94 5.98 -1.63 4.17
N LYS A 95 6.90 -2.35 4.81
CA LYS A 95 7.35 -3.67 4.37
C LYS A 95 7.07 -4.70 5.45
N PRO A 96 6.83 -5.97 5.11
CA PRO A 96 6.78 -7.03 6.09
C PRO A 96 8.03 -7.02 6.96
N ASP A 97 7.85 -7.18 8.27
CA ASP A 97 8.93 -7.20 9.25
C ASP A 97 9.04 -8.59 9.87
N PRO A 98 9.93 -9.45 9.35
CA PRO A 98 10.12 -10.79 9.88
C PRO A 98 10.59 -10.80 11.33
N LYS A 99 11.33 -9.77 11.77
CA LYS A 99 11.84 -9.69 13.15
C LYS A 99 10.70 -9.38 14.12
N ALA A 100 9.86 -8.40 13.79
CA ALA A 100 8.68 -8.10 14.60
C ALA A 100 7.74 -9.30 14.68
N ARG A 101 7.53 -10.00 13.56
CA ARG A 101 6.72 -11.20 13.50
C ARG A 101 7.26 -12.31 14.41
N GLN A 102 8.54 -12.62 14.30
CA GLN A 102 9.21 -13.61 15.14
C GLN A 102 9.16 -13.22 16.63
N PHE A 103 9.28 -11.94 16.95
CA PHE A 103 9.18 -11.45 18.32
C PHE A 103 7.79 -11.75 18.92
N PHE A 104 6.71 -11.34 18.25
CA PHE A 104 5.36 -11.55 18.77
C PHE A 104 4.88 -13.01 18.70
N GLU A 105 5.44 -13.81 17.78
CA GLU A 105 5.20 -15.27 17.74
C GLU A 105 5.70 -15.97 19.02
N ASN A 106 6.78 -15.47 19.62
CA ASN A 106 7.38 -16.03 20.84
C ASN A 106 7.12 -15.17 22.09
N TYR A 107 6.24 -14.18 22.00
CA TYR A 107 5.96 -13.28 23.12
C TYR A 107 5.04 -13.96 24.14
N GLU A 108 5.50 -14.00 25.40
CA GLU A 108 4.74 -14.51 26.53
C GLU A 108 4.20 -13.32 27.36
N LEU A 109 2.91 -13.39 27.66
CA LEU A 109 2.24 -12.48 28.58
C LEU A 109 2.74 -12.72 30.02
N PRO A 110 2.53 -11.76 30.94
CA PRO A 110 2.97 -11.91 32.34
C PRO A 110 2.39 -13.12 33.07
N ASN A 111 1.28 -13.68 32.56
CA ASN A 111 0.63 -14.88 33.10
C ASN A 111 1.16 -16.19 32.46
N GLY A 112 2.13 -16.12 31.55
CA GLY A 112 2.70 -17.27 30.82
C GLY A 112 1.95 -17.66 29.55
N ASP A 113 0.83 -17.01 29.23
CA ASP A 113 0.07 -17.30 28.01
C ASP A 113 0.71 -16.64 26.79
N GLN A 114 0.49 -17.24 25.62
CA GLN A 114 0.83 -16.60 24.35
C GLN A 114 -0.26 -15.62 23.88
N LEU A 115 0.15 -14.66 23.06
CA LEU A 115 -0.79 -13.82 22.31
C LEU A 115 -1.65 -14.67 21.35
N SER A 116 -2.91 -14.26 21.17
CA SER A 116 -3.75 -14.81 20.11
C SER A 116 -3.18 -14.48 18.72
N ASP A 117 -3.52 -15.28 17.71
CA ASP A 117 -3.04 -15.08 16.34
C ASP A 117 -3.43 -13.70 15.78
N GLU A 118 -4.60 -13.19 16.17
CA GLU A 118 -5.05 -11.84 15.80
C GLU A 118 -4.14 -10.77 16.40
N TYR A 119 -3.83 -10.85 17.70
CA TYR A 119 -2.92 -9.88 18.32
C TYR A 119 -1.50 -9.99 17.76
N LYS A 120 -0.99 -11.22 17.54
CA LYS A 120 0.30 -11.45 16.88
C LYS A 120 0.35 -10.74 15.52
N LEU A 121 -0.68 -10.91 14.69
CA LEU A 121 -0.77 -10.26 13.38
C LEU A 121 -0.81 -8.73 13.51
N HIS A 122 -1.74 -8.20 14.31
CA HIS A 122 -1.95 -6.75 14.43
C HIS A 122 -0.74 -6.02 15.02
N TRP A 123 -0.07 -6.63 16.01
CA TRP A 123 1.08 -6.01 16.67
C TRP A 123 2.33 -6.09 15.81
N SER A 124 2.55 -7.21 15.12
CA SER A 124 3.66 -7.36 14.16
C SER A 124 3.55 -6.36 13.01
N ASN A 125 2.35 -6.21 12.43
CA ASN A 125 2.09 -5.23 11.38
C ASN A 125 2.20 -3.79 11.90
N GLY A 126 1.73 -3.54 13.13
CA GLY A 126 1.90 -2.24 13.78
C GLY A 126 3.37 -1.88 13.93
N ALA A 127 4.22 -2.81 14.38
CA ALA A 127 5.66 -2.62 14.49
C ALA A 127 6.31 -2.37 13.12
N ALA A 128 5.92 -3.11 12.07
CA ALA A 128 6.40 -2.89 10.71
C ALA A 128 6.14 -1.45 10.22
N ILE A 129 4.96 -0.90 10.51
CA ILE A 129 4.60 0.49 10.17
C ILE A 129 5.41 1.49 10.98
N LEU A 130 5.55 1.27 12.29
CA LEU A 130 6.35 2.15 13.16
C LEU A 130 7.84 2.13 12.78
N ASN A 131 8.36 0.99 12.34
CA ASN A 131 9.71 0.87 11.78
C ASN A 131 9.87 1.65 10.47
N ALA A 132 8.86 1.64 9.59
CA ALA A 132 8.86 2.49 8.39
C ALA A 132 8.89 3.99 8.76
N PHE A 133 8.14 4.40 9.78
CA PHE A 133 8.19 5.77 10.30
C PHE A 133 9.54 6.13 10.90
N ALA A 134 10.16 5.21 11.65
CA ALA A 134 11.49 5.40 12.22
C ALA A 134 12.53 5.61 11.12
N ALA A 135 12.48 4.81 10.05
CA ALA A 135 13.39 4.93 8.92
C ALA A 135 13.27 6.29 8.20
N LEU A 136 12.06 6.82 8.04
CA LEU A 136 11.86 8.16 7.49
C LEU A 136 12.35 9.28 8.41
N LEU A 137 12.11 9.14 9.71
CA LEU A 137 12.45 10.16 10.70
C LEU A 137 13.93 10.14 11.12
N ALA A 138 14.68 9.08 10.75
CA ALA A 138 16.10 8.95 11.01
C ALA A 138 16.91 10.10 10.39
N ASP A 139 16.56 10.52 9.17
CA ASP A 139 17.18 11.68 8.51
C ASP A 139 16.13 12.74 8.12
N LYS A 140 15.85 13.63 9.08
CA LYS A 140 14.93 14.76 8.91
C LYS A 140 15.33 15.70 7.78
N ARG A 141 16.64 15.83 7.49
CA ARG A 141 17.13 16.70 6.40
C ARG A 141 16.80 16.06 5.06
N LYS A 142 16.99 14.75 4.93
CA LYS A 142 16.60 13.98 3.75
C LYS A 142 15.09 14.03 3.52
N LEU A 143 14.28 13.85 4.56
CA LEU A 143 12.82 13.97 4.46
C LEU A 143 12.39 15.32 3.87
N LYS A 144 12.98 16.42 4.36
CA LYS A 144 12.67 17.76 3.85
C LYS A 144 13.23 17.99 2.45
N LYS A 145 14.43 17.48 2.14
CA LYS A 145 15.09 17.68 0.85
C LYS A 145 14.40 16.90 -0.27
N ASP A 146 14.16 15.62 -0.04
CA ASP A 146 13.71 14.69 -1.07
C ASP A 146 12.18 14.77 -1.25
N TRP A 147 11.43 15.07 -0.17
CA TRP A 147 9.96 15.04 -0.20
C TRP A 147 9.31 16.40 0.13
N ASN A 148 10.09 17.43 0.46
CA ASN A 148 9.60 18.74 0.90
C ASN A 148 8.66 18.72 2.14
N ILE A 149 8.69 17.64 2.92
CA ILE A 149 7.80 17.44 4.07
C ILE A 149 8.42 17.98 5.37
N SER A 150 7.64 18.73 6.14
CA SER A 150 8.00 19.11 7.52
C SER A 150 7.69 17.98 8.51
N ILE A 151 8.28 18.00 9.71
CA ILE A 151 7.96 16.99 10.74
C ILE A 151 6.48 17.07 11.16
N GLY A 152 5.88 18.26 11.15
CA GLY A 152 4.45 18.42 11.44
C GLY A 152 3.58 17.75 10.37
N ASP A 153 3.89 18.01 9.09
CA ASP A 153 3.14 17.42 7.97
C ASP A 153 3.37 15.91 7.84
N PHE A 154 4.53 15.42 8.28
CA PHE A 154 4.79 13.99 8.41
C PHE A 154 3.75 13.31 9.31
N TRP A 155 3.42 13.88 10.47
CA TRP A 155 2.46 13.24 11.39
C TRP A 155 1.04 13.22 10.82
N LYS A 156 0.65 14.25 10.08
CA LYS A 156 -0.61 14.25 9.32
C LYS A 156 -0.63 13.08 8.34
N LEU A 157 0.41 12.97 7.50
CA LEU A 157 0.57 11.88 6.54
C LEU A 157 0.60 10.51 7.20
N ALA A 158 1.29 10.37 8.34
CA ALA A 158 1.35 9.13 9.09
C ALA A 158 -0.03 8.69 9.58
N THR A 159 -0.85 9.62 10.09
CA THR A 159 -2.23 9.30 10.51
C THR A 159 -3.15 8.97 9.35
N GLU A 160 -2.94 9.59 8.18
CA GLU A 160 -3.65 9.20 6.96
C GLU A 160 -3.25 7.79 6.52
N LEU A 161 -1.95 7.47 6.56
CA LEU A 161 -1.44 6.15 6.17
C LEU A 161 -1.99 5.04 7.05
N VAL A 162 -2.07 5.26 8.36
CA VAL A 162 -2.66 4.31 9.33
C VAL A 162 -4.16 4.08 9.06
N LYS A 163 -4.86 5.02 8.44
CA LYS A 163 -6.28 4.84 8.04
C LYS A 163 -6.44 4.32 6.62
N ASP A 164 -5.35 4.28 5.86
CA ASP A 164 -5.40 4.02 4.43
C ASP A 164 -5.90 2.60 4.18
N ALA A 165 -6.91 2.46 3.32
CA ALA A 165 -7.56 1.17 3.09
C ALA A 165 -6.59 0.11 2.54
N TYR A 166 -5.60 0.52 1.74
CA TYR A 166 -4.58 -0.40 1.25
C TYR A 166 -3.70 -0.91 2.40
N ILE A 167 -3.29 -0.02 3.30
CA ILE A 167 -2.51 -0.38 4.49
C ILE A 167 -3.33 -1.28 5.41
N MET A 168 -4.59 -0.96 5.71
CA MET A 168 -5.44 -1.81 6.56
C MET A 168 -5.67 -3.20 5.96
N ARG A 169 -5.77 -3.31 4.62
CA ARG A 169 -5.92 -4.60 3.94
C ARG A 169 -4.63 -5.42 3.97
N ARG A 170 -3.48 -4.80 3.71
CA ARG A 170 -2.20 -5.52 3.55
C ARG A 170 -1.45 -5.71 4.86
N PHE A 171 -1.64 -4.79 5.80
CA PHE A 171 -1.04 -4.78 7.14
C PHE A 171 -2.14 -4.50 8.18
N PRO A 172 -3.13 -5.40 8.38
CA PRO A 172 -4.12 -5.23 9.44
C PRO A 172 -3.44 -4.91 10.78
N HIS A 173 -3.84 -3.82 11.43
CA HIS A 173 -3.15 -3.30 12.62
C HIS A 173 -4.10 -2.57 13.57
N SER A 174 -3.63 -2.30 14.79
CA SER A 174 -4.38 -1.57 15.84
C SER A 174 -3.71 -0.24 16.25
N LEU A 175 -2.95 0.37 15.34
CA LEU A 175 -2.34 1.67 15.57
C LEU A 175 -3.40 2.79 15.68
N PRO A 176 -3.18 3.77 16.56
CA PRO A 176 -4.12 4.86 16.73
C PRO A 176 -4.08 5.80 15.52
N SER A 177 -5.25 6.32 15.16
CA SER A 177 -5.43 7.06 13.92
C SER A 177 -5.41 8.59 14.11
N SER A 178 -5.05 9.06 15.31
CA SER A 178 -4.90 10.48 15.64
C SER A 178 -3.48 10.80 16.10
N GLU A 179 -2.97 11.96 15.71
CA GLU A 179 -1.59 12.37 16.00
C GLU A 179 -1.30 12.38 17.50
N ARG A 180 -2.28 12.83 18.30
CA ARG A 180 -2.23 12.90 19.77
C ARG A 180 -1.88 11.56 20.41
N HIS A 181 -2.27 10.44 19.81
CA HIS A 181 -2.01 9.10 20.33
C HIS A 181 -0.92 8.36 19.54
N LEU A 182 -0.83 8.59 18.23
CA LEU A 182 0.16 7.93 17.37
C LEU A 182 1.59 8.36 17.69
N LYS A 183 1.82 9.66 17.86
CA LYS A 183 3.16 10.18 18.14
C LYS A 183 3.72 9.71 19.48
N PRO A 184 2.97 9.73 20.60
CA PRO A 184 3.43 9.12 21.85
C PRO A 184 3.70 7.61 21.73
N ARG A 185 2.83 6.87 21.02
CA ARG A 185 3.03 5.42 20.81
C ARG A 185 4.31 5.12 20.02
N PHE A 186 4.58 5.90 18.97
CA PHE A 186 5.85 5.82 18.25
C PHE A 186 7.05 6.16 19.13
N ASN A 187 6.96 7.23 19.93
CA ASN A 187 8.06 7.63 20.82
C ASN A 187 8.36 6.59 21.90
N ALA A 188 7.35 5.84 22.36
CA ALA A 188 7.56 4.70 23.25
C ALA A 188 8.27 3.55 22.51
N PHE A 189 7.76 3.20 21.33
CA PHE A 189 8.32 2.15 20.48
C PHE A 189 9.81 2.34 20.12
N VAL A 190 10.25 3.57 19.85
CA VAL A 190 11.66 3.84 19.49
C VAL A 190 12.60 3.85 20.71
N LYS A 191 12.06 3.91 21.94
CA LYS A 191 12.86 3.89 23.16
C LYS A 191 13.16 2.47 23.66
N ASP A 192 12.31 1.51 23.29
CA ASP A 192 12.45 0.08 23.58
C ASP A 192 13.45 -0.57 22.61
#